data_AF-B7LGV9-F1
#
_entry.id   AF-B7LGV9-F1
#
_cell.length_a   1.000
_cell.length_b   1.000
_cell.length_c   1.000
_cell.angle_alpha   90.00
_cell.angle_beta   90.00
_cell.angle_gamma   90.00
#
_symmetry.space_group_name_H-M   'P 1'
#
loop_
_entity.id
_entity.type
_entity.pdbx_description
1 polymer ?
#
loop_
_entity_poly.entity_id
_entity_poly.type
_entity_poly.pdbx_seq_one_letter_code
_entity_poly.pdbx_strand_id
1 'polypeptide(L)'
;MSLSRTQIVNWLTRCGDIFSTESEYLTGLDREIGDADHGLNMNRGFSKVVEKLPAIADKDIGFILKNTGMTLLSSVGGASGPLFGTFFIRAAQATQARQSLTLEELYQMFRDGVDGVISRGKAEPGDKTMCDVWVPVVESLRQSSEQNLSVPVALEAASRIAESAAQSTITMQARKGRASYLGERSIGHQDPGATSVMFMMQMLALAAKE
;
A
#
# COMPACT_ATOMS: atom_id res chain seq x y z
N MET A 1 -10.35 -10.66 17.47
CA MET A 1 -11.20 -10.59 16.24
C MET A 1 -10.28 -10.61 15.03
N SER A 2 -10.62 -11.39 14.00
CA SER A 2 -9.85 -11.54 12.76
C SER A 2 -10.35 -10.56 11.67
N LEU A 3 -9.54 -10.35 10.62
CA LEU A 3 -9.93 -9.63 9.41
C LEU A 3 -10.56 -10.61 8.41
N SER A 4 -11.81 -10.41 8.02
CA SER A 4 -12.51 -11.30 7.08
C SER A 4 -12.19 -11.01 5.60
N ARG A 5 -12.46 -11.98 4.71
CA ARG A 5 -12.37 -11.75 3.26
C ARG A 5 -13.24 -10.60 2.77
N THR A 6 -14.43 -10.44 3.35
CA THR A 6 -15.38 -9.38 2.95
C THR A 6 -14.81 -8.02 3.30
N GLN A 7 -14.17 -7.89 4.47
CA GLN A 7 -13.47 -6.66 4.85
C GLN A 7 -12.27 -6.39 3.93
N ILE A 8 -11.58 -7.41 3.40
CA ILE A 8 -10.54 -7.22 2.38
C ILE A 8 -11.12 -6.75 1.04
N VAL A 9 -12.27 -7.29 0.62
CA VAL A 9 -13.00 -6.80 -0.57
C VAL A 9 -13.42 -5.34 -0.38
N ASN A 10 -13.95 -4.99 0.79
CA ASN A 10 -14.34 -3.63 1.12
C ASN A 10 -13.12 -2.69 1.16
N TRP A 11 -11.99 -3.13 1.71
CA TRP A 11 -10.72 -2.40 1.66
C TRP A 11 -10.30 -2.07 0.22
N LEU A 12 -10.28 -3.06 -0.67
CA LEU A 12 -9.89 -2.86 -2.06
C LEU A 12 -10.87 -1.97 -2.83
N THR A 13 -12.16 -2.07 -2.52
CA THR A 13 -13.20 -1.17 -3.07
C THR A 13 -12.93 0.27 -2.65
N ARG A 14 -12.69 0.51 -1.36
CA ARG A 14 -12.34 1.82 -0.79
C ARG A 14 -11.03 2.37 -1.37
N CYS A 15 -10.06 1.51 -1.68
CA CYS A 15 -8.85 1.92 -2.40
C CYS A 15 -9.18 2.48 -3.81
N GLY A 16 -10.15 1.90 -4.52
CA GLY A 16 -10.66 2.48 -5.76
C GLY A 16 -11.21 3.89 -5.57
N ASP A 17 -12.06 4.08 -4.56
CA ASP A 17 -12.68 5.37 -4.26
C ASP A 17 -11.63 6.44 -3.91
N ILE A 18 -10.67 6.12 -3.05
CA ILE A 18 -9.65 7.10 -2.63
C ILE A 18 -8.68 7.43 -3.76
N PHE A 19 -8.25 6.46 -4.57
CA PHE A 19 -7.36 6.75 -5.71
C PHE A 19 -8.06 7.48 -6.85
N SER A 20 -9.40 7.36 -6.95
CA SER A 20 -10.19 8.21 -7.83
C SER A 20 -10.28 9.64 -7.28
N THR A 21 -10.62 9.80 -6.00
CA THR A 21 -10.84 11.11 -5.37
C THR A 21 -9.55 11.92 -5.25
N GLU A 22 -8.45 11.28 -4.82
CA GLU A 22 -7.15 11.91 -4.59
C GLU A 22 -6.23 11.88 -5.83
N SER A 23 -6.78 11.56 -7.01
CA SER A 23 -5.99 11.38 -8.23
C SER A 23 -5.22 12.65 -8.60
N GLU A 24 -5.86 13.82 -8.53
CA GLU A 24 -5.22 15.10 -8.84
C GLU A 24 -4.18 15.49 -7.78
N TYR A 25 -4.45 15.22 -6.50
CA TYR A 25 -3.52 15.50 -5.41
C TYR A 25 -2.23 14.67 -5.55
N LEU A 26 -2.34 13.35 -5.76
CA LEU A 26 -1.18 12.48 -6.00
C LEU A 26 -0.41 12.88 -7.26
N THR A 27 -1.13 13.28 -8.31
CA THR A 27 -0.52 13.81 -9.54
C THR A 27 0.20 15.13 -9.29
N GLY A 28 -0.32 15.97 -8.41
CA GLY A 28 0.33 17.20 -7.95
C GLY A 28 1.63 16.93 -7.20
N LEU A 29 1.62 16.01 -6.22
CA LEU A 29 2.84 15.62 -5.51
C LEU A 29 3.93 15.12 -6.47
N ASP A 30 3.55 14.27 -7.42
CA ASP A 30 4.45 13.72 -8.42
C ASP A 30 4.85 14.75 -9.51
N ARG A 31 4.12 15.86 -9.65
CA ARG A 31 4.54 16.96 -10.53
C ARG A 31 5.73 17.72 -9.96
N GLU A 32 5.78 17.88 -8.64
CA GLU A 32 6.86 18.61 -7.98
C GLU A 32 8.20 17.86 -8.06
N ILE A 33 8.15 16.52 -8.00
CA ILE A 33 9.37 15.68 -7.91
C ILE A 33 9.46 14.53 -8.92
N GLY A 34 8.58 14.48 -9.92
CA GLY A 34 8.48 13.36 -10.86
C GLY A 34 7.97 13.80 -12.23
N ASP A 35 7.17 12.95 -12.88
CA ASP A 35 6.61 13.16 -14.22
C ASP A 35 5.10 13.41 -14.23
N ALA A 36 4.51 13.73 -13.07
CA ALA A 36 3.11 14.08 -12.90
C ALA A 36 2.13 13.01 -13.44
N ASP A 37 2.41 11.74 -13.14
CA ASP A 37 1.60 10.62 -13.63
C ASP A 37 1.11 9.68 -12.51
N HIS A 38 1.68 9.77 -11.30
CA HIS A 38 1.43 8.77 -10.26
C HIS A 38 -0.04 8.63 -9.88
N GLY A 39 -0.75 9.75 -9.66
CA GLY A 39 -2.18 9.72 -9.32
C GLY A 39 -3.06 9.16 -10.44
N LEU A 40 -2.75 9.44 -11.71
CA LEU A 40 -3.42 8.88 -12.87
C LEU A 40 -3.18 7.37 -12.98
N ASN A 41 -1.94 6.94 -12.74
CA ASN A 41 -1.51 5.55 -12.79
C ASN A 41 -2.19 4.71 -11.70
N MET A 42 -2.24 5.22 -10.46
CA MET A 42 -2.90 4.54 -9.34
C MET A 42 -4.41 4.46 -9.55
N ASN A 43 -5.06 5.55 -9.99
CA ASN A 43 -6.48 5.53 -10.31
C ASN A 43 -6.80 4.51 -11.41
N ARG A 44 -6.04 4.51 -12.51
CA ARG A 44 -6.20 3.54 -13.60
C ARG A 44 -6.07 2.10 -13.12
N GLY A 45 -5.10 1.83 -12.26
CA GLY A 45 -4.87 0.49 -11.71
C GLY A 45 -6.00 0.03 -10.79
N PHE A 46 -6.33 0.83 -9.78
CA PHE A 46 -7.33 0.45 -8.78
C PHE A 46 -8.76 0.47 -9.35
N SER A 47 -9.08 1.35 -10.31
CA SER A 47 -10.35 1.28 -11.05
C SER A 47 -10.53 -0.10 -11.70
N LYS A 48 -9.49 -0.65 -12.35
CA LYS A 48 -9.52 -2.00 -12.94
C LYS A 48 -9.57 -3.12 -11.90
N VAL A 49 -8.96 -2.92 -10.73
CA VAL A 49 -9.09 -3.87 -9.61
C VAL A 49 -10.54 -3.95 -9.17
N VAL A 50 -11.17 -2.80 -8.91
CA VAL A 50 -12.56 -2.72 -8.46
C VAL A 50 -13.52 -3.27 -9.50
N GLU A 51 -13.30 -3.01 -10.79
CA GLU A 51 -14.10 -3.60 -11.88
C GLU A 51 -14.11 -5.14 -11.85
N LYS A 52 -12.97 -5.76 -11.55
CA LYS A 52 -12.82 -7.23 -11.50
C LYS A 52 -13.31 -7.84 -10.19
N LEU A 53 -13.39 -7.05 -9.12
CA LEU A 53 -13.59 -7.53 -7.76
C LEU A 53 -14.92 -8.28 -7.55
N PRO A 54 -16.07 -7.84 -8.10
CA PRO A 54 -17.34 -8.56 -7.94
C PRO A 54 -17.31 -10.02 -8.42
N ALA A 55 -16.55 -10.31 -9.49
CA ALA A 55 -16.44 -11.65 -10.05
C ALA A 55 -15.61 -12.62 -9.19
N ILE A 56 -14.83 -12.10 -8.23
CA ILE A 56 -13.91 -12.88 -7.40
C ILE A 56 -14.12 -12.66 -5.90
N ALA A 57 -15.12 -11.86 -5.49
CA ALA A 57 -15.38 -11.50 -4.10
C ALA A 57 -15.77 -12.69 -3.22
N ASP A 58 -16.25 -13.79 -3.82
CA ASP A 58 -16.62 -15.03 -3.15
C ASP A 58 -15.44 -16.01 -2.98
N LYS A 59 -14.25 -15.68 -3.52
CA LYS A 59 -13.04 -16.51 -3.44
C LYS A 59 -12.27 -16.28 -2.14
N ASP A 60 -11.22 -17.07 -1.92
CA ASP A 60 -10.34 -16.89 -0.79
C ASP A 60 -9.46 -15.63 -0.92
N ILE A 61 -8.94 -15.17 0.22
CA ILE A 61 -8.13 -13.96 0.33
C ILE A 61 -6.90 -14.02 -0.60
N GLY A 62 -6.19 -15.14 -0.60
CA GLY A 62 -5.03 -15.33 -1.47
C GLY A 62 -5.38 -15.15 -2.95
N PHE A 63 -6.50 -15.71 -3.40
CA PHE A 63 -6.97 -15.53 -4.79
C PHE A 63 -7.31 -14.07 -5.12
N ILE A 64 -8.00 -13.37 -4.22
CA ILE A 64 -8.37 -11.96 -4.39
C ILE A 64 -7.13 -11.07 -4.47
N LEU A 65 -6.19 -11.21 -3.53
CA LEU A 65 -4.95 -10.44 -3.49
C LEU A 65 -4.06 -10.75 -4.71
N LYS A 66 -4.00 -12.01 -5.15
CA LYS A 66 -3.23 -12.38 -6.35
C LYS A 66 -3.77 -11.70 -7.61
N ASN A 67 -5.08 -11.72 -7.81
CA ASN A 67 -5.71 -11.06 -8.96
C ASN A 67 -5.53 -9.53 -8.89
N THR A 68 -5.60 -8.96 -7.68
CA THR A 68 -5.31 -7.53 -7.45
C THR A 68 -3.88 -7.21 -7.87
N GLY A 69 -2.89 -7.95 -7.38
CA GLY A 69 -1.48 -7.72 -7.70
C GLY A 69 -1.17 -7.90 -9.20
N MET A 70 -1.74 -8.91 -9.85
CA MET A 70 -1.59 -9.12 -11.30
C MET A 70 -2.23 -7.99 -12.11
N THR A 71 -3.38 -7.47 -11.66
CA THR A 71 -4.05 -6.34 -12.30
C THR A 71 -3.21 -5.07 -12.19
N LEU A 72 -2.72 -4.74 -11.00
CA LEU A 72 -1.88 -3.56 -10.78
C LEU A 72 -0.57 -3.64 -11.57
N LEU A 73 0.08 -4.80 -11.57
CA LEU A 73 1.32 -5.06 -12.32
C LEU A 73 1.18 -4.76 -13.82
N SER A 74 0.01 -5.05 -14.40
CA SER A 74 -0.24 -4.92 -15.85
C SER A 74 -0.92 -3.62 -16.26
N SER A 75 -1.37 -2.78 -15.32
CA SER A 75 -2.22 -1.61 -15.64
C SER A 75 -1.78 -0.28 -15.05
N VAL A 76 -1.06 -0.25 -13.93
CA VAL A 76 -0.59 0.99 -13.32
C VAL A 76 0.51 1.62 -14.18
N GLY A 77 1.48 0.82 -14.67
CA GLY A 77 2.64 1.36 -15.38
C GLY A 77 3.67 2.03 -14.45
N GLY A 78 4.70 2.63 -15.02
CA GLY A 78 5.76 3.31 -14.26
C GLY A 78 6.51 2.40 -13.26
N ALA A 79 7.16 3.01 -12.27
CA ALA A 79 7.85 2.29 -11.21
C ALA A 79 6.87 1.67 -10.19
N SER A 80 5.73 2.32 -9.95
CA SER A 80 4.77 1.94 -8.90
C SER A 80 4.01 0.65 -9.22
N GLY A 81 3.65 0.39 -10.48
CA GLY A 81 2.93 -0.82 -10.89
C GLY A 81 3.64 -2.13 -10.52
N PRO A 82 4.92 -2.31 -10.93
CA PRO A 82 5.74 -3.43 -10.50
C PRO A 82 5.85 -3.60 -8.98
N LEU A 83 5.92 -2.50 -8.23
CA LEU A 83 6.11 -2.53 -6.78
C LEU A 83 4.82 -2.91 -6.04
N PHE A 84 3.71 -2.20 -6.27
CA PHE A 84 2.42 -2.55 -5.67
C PHE A 84 1.93 -3.92 -6.15
N GLY A 85 2.14 -4.26 -7.42
CA GLY A 85 1.85 -5.60 -7.93
C GLY A 85 2.62 -6.68 -7.17
N THR A 86 3.91 -6.47 -6.91
CA THR A 86 4.73 -7.39 -6.11
C THR A 86 4.25 -7.49 -4.67
N PHE A 87 3.90 -6.37 -4.02
CA PHE A 87 3.34 -6.38 -2.67
C PHE A 87 2.15 -7.33 -2.57
N PHE A 88 1.15 -7.15 -3.42
CA PHE A 88 -0.07 -7.96 -3.40
C PHE A 88 0.19 -9.43 -3.80
N ILE A 89 1.08 -9.70 -4.74
CA ILE A 89 1.42 -11.08 -5.14
C ILE A 89 2.10 -11.84 -3.99
N ARG A 90 2.99 -11.20 -3.24
CA ARG A 90 3.64 -11.85 -2.07
C ARG A 90 2.66 -11.99 -0.91
N ALA A 91 1.86 -10.97 -0.62
CA ALA A 91 0.78 -11.03 0.37
C ALA A 91 -0.20 -12.18 0.07
N ALA A 92 -0.52 -12.43 -1.20
CA ALA A 92 -1.38 -13.52 -1.63
C ALA A 92 -0.82 -14.92 -1.33
N GLN A 93 0.52 -15.09 -1.45
CA GLN A 93 1.17 -16.37 -1.16
C GLN A 93 1.10 -16.71 0.32
N ALA A 94 1.22 -15.71 1.20
CA ALA A 94 1.08 -15.87 2.65
C ALA A 94 -0.37 -16.19 3.10
N THR A 95 -1.36 -15.94 2.25
CA THR A 95 -2.80 -15.98 2.60
C THR A 95 -3.61 -16.98 1.76
N GLN A 96 -2.95 -17.97 1.17
CA GLN A 96 -3.58 -18.98 0.34
C GLN A 96 -4.73 -19.70 1.06
N ALA A 97 -5.89 -19.79 0.42
CA ALA A 97 -7.11 -20.44 0.92
C ALA A 97 -7.71 -19.84 2.20
N ARG A 98 -7.18 -18.71 2.70
CA ARG A 98 -7.69 -18.06 3.92
C ARG A 98 -9.02 -17.37 3.65
N GLN A 99 -9.95 -17.52 4.61
CA GLN A 99 -11.24 -16.81 4.62
C GLN A 99 -11.25 -15.64 5.63
N SER A 100 -10.33 -15.69 6.59
CA SER A 100 -10.04 -14.61 7.53
C SER A 100 -8.59 -14.69 7.98
N LEU A 101 -8.05 -13.59 8.50
CA LEU A 101 -6.68 -13.50 9.03
C LEU A 101 -6.69 -13.06 10.49
N THR A 102 -5.95 -13.76 11.34
CA THR A 102 -5.60 -13.24 12.67
C THR A 102 -4.66 -12.03 12.55
N LEU A 103 -4.42 -11.31 13.65
CA LEU A 103 -3.47 -10.19 13.63
C LEU A 103 -2.05 -10.65 13.27
N GLU A 104 -1.64 -11.83 13.76
CA GLU A 104 -0.35 -12.41 13.41
C GLU A 104 -0.27 -12.72 11.91
N GLU A 105 -1.29 -13.36 11.35
CA GLU A 105 -1.33 -13.66 9.91
C GLU A 105 -1.38 -12.40 9.05
N LEU A 106 -2.04 -11.35 9.53
CA LEU A 106 -2.06 -10.03 8.89
C LEU A 106 -0.66 -9.40 8.89
N TYR A 107 0.04 -9.40 10.03
CA TYR A 107 1.43 -8.95 10.12
C TYR A 107 2.32 -9.70 9.13
N GLN A 108 2.24 -11.04 9.10
CA GLN A 108 3.03 -11.89 8.20
C GLN A 108 2.73 -11.58 6.72
N MET A 109 1.45 -11.39 6.37
CA MET A 109 1.02 -10.96 5.03
C MET A 109 1.66 -9.64 4.61
N PHE A 110 1.64 -8.63 5.48
CA PHE A 110 2.26 -7.33 5.20
C PHE A 110 3.78 -7.45 5.11
N ARG A 111 4.43 -8.14 6.04
CA ARG A 111 5.89 -8.36 6.01
C ARG A 111 6.33 -8.97 4.68
N ASP A 112 5.72 -10.07 4.27
CA ASP A 112 6.09 -10.76 3.03
C ASP A 112 5.83 -9.91 1.78
N GLY A 113 4.74 -9.13 1.79
CA GLY A 113 4.43 -8.10 0.80
C GLY A 113 5.56 -7.08 0.67
N VAL A 114 5.95 -6.48 1.80
CA VAL A 114 6.97 -5.43 1.89
C VAL A 114 8.36 -5.95 1.55
N ASP A 115 8.74 -7.15 2.00
CA ASP A 115 9.99 -7.80 1.61
C ASP A 115 10.07 -7.99 0.10
N GLY A 116 8.94 -8.31 -0.54
CA GLY A 116 8.80 -8.32 -1.99
C GLY A 116 9.17 -6.98 -2.62
N VAL A 117 8.58 -5.89 -2.13
CA VAL A 117 8.84 -4.52 -2.63
C VAL A 117 10.29 -4.12 -2.43
N ILE A 118 10.85 -4.32 -1.22
CA ILE A 118 12.25 -3.99 -0.91
C ILE A 118 13.20 -4.80 -1.77
N SER A 119 12.97 -6.11 -1.92
CA SER A 119 13.83 -6.97 -2.74
C SER A 119 13.84 -6.55 -4.21
N ARG A 120 12.73 -5.99 -4.72
CA ARG A 120 12.58 -5.53 -6.10
C ARG A 120 13.11 -4.12 -6.31
N GLY A 121 12.78 -3.19 -5.42
CA GLY A 121 13.12 -1.76 -5.52
C GLY A 121 14.49 -1.39 -4.93
N LYS A 122 15.06 -2.26 -4.09
CA LYS A 122 16.35 -2.04 -3.39
C LYS A 122 16.39 -0.70 -2.66
N ALA A 123 15.26 -0.27 -2.12
CA ALA A 123 15.14 0.96 -1.34
C ALA A 123 15.52 0.68 0.11
N GLU A 124 16.26 1.60 0.71
CA GLU A 124 16.65 1.61 2.11
C GLU A 124 15.91 2.74 2.86
N PRO A 125 15.83 2.69 4.21
CA PRO A 125 15.27 3.78 4.99
C PRO A 125 15.95 5.12 4.67
N GLY A 126 15.16 6.15 4.39
CA GLY A 126 15.62 7.48 4.01
C GLY A 126 15.80 7.70 2.50
N ASP A 127 15.53 6.68 1.66
CA ASP A 127 15.62 6.82 0.21
C ASP A 127 14.48 7.65 -0.42
N LYS A 128 13.48 8.02 0.40
CA LYS A 128 12.27 8.78 0.03
C LYS A 128 11.38 8.02 -0.95
N THR A 129 10.81 6.92 -0.48
CA THR A 129 9.96 6.03 -1.27
C THR A 129 8.79 5.48 -0.46
N MET A 130 7.91 4.70 -1.11
CA MET A 130 6.89 3.90 -0.42
C MET A 130 7.43 2.97 0.68
N CYS A 131 8.71 2.57 0.61
CA CYS A 131 9.33 1.73 1.64
C CYS A 131 9.48 2.45 2.99
N ASP A 132 9.60 3.78 2.97
CA ASP A 132 9.66 4.61 4.19
C ASP A 132 8.35 4.60 4.97
N VAL A 133 7.24 4.18 4.35
CA VAL A 133 5.95 3.95 5.00
C VAL A 133 5.73 2.48 5.31
N TRP A 134 6.06 1.60 4.35
CA TRP A 134 5.87 0.17 4.52
C TRP A 134 6.61 -0.43 5.71
N VAL A 135 7.88 -0.06 5.90
CA VAL A 135 8.71 -0.62 6.98
C VAL A 135 8.15 -0.24 8.36
N PRO A 136 7.84 1.04 8.66
CA PRO A 136 7.17 1.41 9.91
C PRO A 136 5.79 0.74 10.10
N VAL A 137 5.01 0.57 9.04
CA VAL A 137 3.71 -0.11 9.10
C VAL A 137 3.87 -1.58 9.52
N VAL A 138 4.82 -2.31 8.93
CA VAL A 138 5.10 -3.70 9.30
C VAL A 138 5.52 -3.81 10.77
N GLU A 139 6.38 -2.90 11.23
CA GLU A 139 6.81 -2.87 12.63
C GLU A 139 5.63 -2.56 13.58
N SER A 140 4.74 -1.65 13.20
CA SER A 140 3.53 -1.35 13.98
C SER A 140 2.61 -2.56 14.11
N LEU A 141 2.43 -3.33 13.03
CA LEU A 141 1.65 -4.57 13.06
C LEU A 141 2.33 -5.65 13.91
N ARG A 142 3.66 -5.78 13.84
CA ARG A 142 4.45 -6.70 14.68
C ARG A 142 4.24 -6.40 16.17
N GLN A 143 4.43 -5.15 16.57
CA GLN A 143 4.23 -4.70 17.96
C GLN A 143 2.79 -4.93 18.43
N SER A 144 1.82 -4.65 17.58
CA SER A 144 0.41 -4.88 17.88
C SER A 144 0.09 -6.37 18.07
N SER A 145 0.74 -7.24 17.30
CA SER A 145 0.64 -8.70 17.43
C SER A 145 1.21 -9.18 18.77
N GLU A 146 2.40 -8.71 19.15
CA GLU A 146 3.03 -9.03 20.46
C GLU A 146 2.18 -8.59 21.66
N GLN A 147 1.50 -7.45 21.52
CA GLN A 147 0.60 -6.90 22.54
C GLN A 147 -0.79 -7.56 22.51
N ASN A 148 -1.06 -8.49 21.59
CA ASN A 148 -2.35 -9.15 21.40
C ASN A 148 -3.50 -8.15 21.22
N LEU A 149 -3.27 -7.05 20.49
CA LEU A 149 -4.31 -6.07 20.21
C LEU A 149 -5.41 -6.68 19.33
N SER A 150 -6.59 -6.08 19.35
CA SER A 150 -7.62 -6.40 18.36
C SER A 150 -7.20 -5.90 16.97
N VAL A 151 -7.56 -6.63 15.91
CA VAL A 151 -7.27 -6.25 14.51
C VAL A 151 -7.69 -4.81 14.18
N PRO A 152 -8.90 -4.33 14.54
CA PRO A 152 -9.30 -2.94 14.24
C PRO A 152 -8.40 -1.90 14.91
N VAL A 153 -8.02 -2.12 16.18
CA VAL A 153 -7.12 -1.21 16.92
C VAL A 153 -5.71 -1.24 16.33
N ALA A 154 -5.20 -2.43 15.97
CA ALA A 154 -3.89 -2.57 15.34
C ALA A 154 -3.82 -1.85 13.98
N LEU A 155 -4.88 -1.97 13.16
CA LEU A 155 -4.95 -1.30 11.87
C LEU A 155 -5.11 0.22 12.01
N GLU A 156 -5.83 0.71 13.02
CA GLU A 156 -5.88 2.13 13.32
C GLU A 156 -4.50 2.68 13.76
N ALA A 157 -3.77 1.95 14.59
CA ALA A 157 -2.40 2.30 14.97
C ALA A 157 -1.47 2.32 13.74
N ALA A 158 -1.50 1.27 12.92
CA ALA A 158 -0.70 1.18 11.70
C ALA A 158 -1.05 2.29 10.69
N SER A 159 -2.32 2.69 10.60
CA SER A 159 -2.76 3.81 9.77
C SER A 159 -2.17 5.15 10.23
N ARG A 160 -2.12 5.42 11.53
CA ARG A 160 -1.50 6.65 12.07
C ARG A 160 0.01 6.66 11.86
N ILE A 161 0.66 5.50 12.01
CA ILE A 161 2.08 5.33 11.68
C ILE A 161 2.33 5.60 10.19
N ALA A 162 1.45 5.11 9.32
CA ALA A 162 1.57 5.34 7.88
C ALA A 162 1.49 6.84 7.52
N GLU A 163 0.62 7.59 8.19
CA GLU A 163 0.48 9.04 8.01
C GLU A 163 1.74 9.80 8.43
N SER A 164 2.23 9.57 9.66
CA SER A 164 3.47 10.17 10.14
C SER A 164 4.68 9.80 9.27
N ALA A 165 4.75 8.55 8.80
CA ALA A 165 5.82 8.07 7.95
C ALA A 165 5.78 8.74 6.56
N ALA A 166 4.60 8.89 5.96
CA ALA A 166 4.46 9.60 4.68
C ALA A 166 4.89 11.06 4.81
N GLN A 167 4.47 11.75 5.86
CA GLN A 167 4.90 13.13 6.15
C GLN A 167 6.41 13.24 6.36
N SER A 168 7.03 12.26 7.02
CA SER A 168 8.49 12.25 7.23
C SER A 168 9.30 12.26 5.94
N THR A 169 8.72 11.81 4.81
CA THR A 169 9.40 11.83 3.51
C THR A 169 9.69 13.24 3.02
N ILE A 170 8.95 14.26 3.48
CA ILE A 170 9.10 15.66 3.05
C ILE A 170 10.55 16.14 3.23
N THR A 171 11.17 15.84 4.38
CA THR A 171 12.51 16.32 4.71
C THR A 171 13.64 15.48 4.10
N MET A 172 13.32 14.37 3.43
CA MET A 172 14.30 13.46 2.85
C MET A 172 14.72 13.90 1.44
N GLN A 173 16.01 13.72 1.14
CA GLN A 173 16.51 13.78 -0.23
C GLN A 173 16.30 12.42 -0.91
N ALA A 174 15.66 12.42 -2.08
CA ALA A 174 15.40 11.20 -2.83
C ALA A 174 16.69 10.54 -3.33
N ARG A 175 16.78 9.23 -3.13
CA ARG A 175 17.90 8.39 -3.61
C ARG A 175 17.47 7.30 -4.59
N LYS A 176 16.14 7.12 -4.77
CA LYS A 176 15.54 6.19 -5.72
C LYS A 176 14.45 6.88 -6.55
N GLY A 177 14.06 6.23 -7.64
CA GLY A 177 12.98 6.69 -8.52
C GLY A 177 13.34 7.95 -9.29
N ARG A 178 12.34 8.58 -9.90
CA ARG A 178 12.53 9.81 -10.69
C ARG A 178 12.93 11.01 -9.83
N ALA A 179 12.43 11.06 -8.58
CA ALA A 179 12.73 12.13 -7.65
C ALA A 179 14.22 12.26 -7.34
N SER A 180 15.00 11.16 -7.39
CA SER A 180 16.45 11.23 -7.15
C SER A 180 17.20 12.04 -8.22
N TYR A 181 16.62 12.23 -9.42
CA TYR A 181 17.23 13.05 -10.48
C TYR A 181 17.29 14.54 -10.12
N LEU A 182 16.48 14.97 -9.15
CA LEU A 182 16.42 16.36 -8.70
C LEU A 182 17.44 16.69 -7.60
N GLY A 183 18.11 15.69 -7.03
CA GLY A 183 19.05 15.88 -5.93
C GLY A 183 18.38 16.59 -4.74
N GLU A 184 19.03 17.61 -4.19
CA GLU A 184 18.53 18.40 -3.06
C GLU A 184 17.17 19.07 -3.33
N ARG A 185 16.81 19.31 -4.60
CA ARG A 185 15.50 19.89 -4.96
C ARG A 185 14.32 18.96 -4.65
N SER A 186 14.57 17.69 -4.34
CA SER A 186 13.54 16.76 -3.85
C SER A 186 13.16 16.98 -2.38
N ILE A 187 13.99 17.68 -1.61
CA ILE A 187 13.74 18.05 -0.21
C ILE A 187 12.63 19.10 -0.17
N GLY A 188 11.69 18.96 0.76
CA GLY A 188 10.55 19.87 0.92
C GLY A 188 9.26 19.39 0.27
N HIS A 189 9.29 18.25 -0.43
CA HIS A 189 8.14 17.68 -1.14
C HIS A 189 7.82 16.27 -0.64
N GLN A 190 6.55 15.94 -0.42
CA GLN A 190 6.14 14.61 0.04
C GLN A 190 6.22 13.57 -1.09
N ASP A 191 6.63 12.33 -0.80
CA ASP A 191 6.69 11.27 -1.81
C ASP A 191 5.27 10.77 -2.20
N PRO A 192 4.93 10.72 -3.50
CA PRO A 192 3.62 10.25 -3.96
C PRO A 192 3.39 8.75 -3.71
N GLY A 193 4.45 7.93 -3.78
CA GLY A 193 4.40 6.50 -3.50
C GLY A 193 4.08 6.20 -2.04
N ALA A 194 4.77 6.86 -1.13
CA ALA A 194 4.53 6.86 0.32
C ALA A 194 3.10 7.29 0.67
N THR A 195 2.63 8.38 0.06
CA THR A 195 1.26 8.89 0.25
C THR A 195 0.21 7.85 -0.18
N SER A 196 0.48 7.09 -1.25
CA SER A 196 -0.41 6.02 -1.68
C SER A 196 -0.48 4.86 -0.69
N VAL A 197 0.63 4.50 -0.04
CA VAL A 197 0.64 3.51 1.04
C VAL A 197 -0.19 4.00 2.23
N MET A 198 -0.02 5.26 2.62
CA MET A 198 -0.82 5.88 3.67
C MET A 198 -2.32 5.77 3.38
N PHE A 199 -2.77 6.12 2.18
CA PHE A 199 -4.17 5.98 1.79
C PHE A 199 -4.67 4.53 1.87
N MET A 200 -3.86 3.57 1.40
CA MET A 200 -4.22 2.14 1.50
C MET A 200 -4.40 1.70 2.96
N MET A 201 -3.55 2.17 3.87
CA MET A 201 -3.65 1.83 5.30
C MET A 201 -4.86 2.48 5.97
N GLN A 202 -5.16 3.73 5.63
CA GLN A 202 -6.38 4.43 6.09
C GLN A 202 -7.64 3.68 5.64
N MET A 203 -7.69 3.26 4.37
CA MET A 203 -8.84 2.51 3.85
C MET A 203 -8.97 1.12 4.49
N LEU A 204 -7.85 0.46 4.82
CA LEU A 204 -7.87 -0.82 5.53
C LEU A 204 -8.37 -0.67 6.96
N ALA A 205 -7.95 0.38 7.67
CA ALA A 205 -8.43 0.68 9.01
C ALA A 205 -9.94 0.97 9.04
N LEU A 206 -10.47 1.63 8.01
CA LEU A 206 -11.92 1.83 7.86
C LEU A 206 -12.66 0.51 7.60
N ALA A 207 -12.16 -0.32 6.68
CA ALA A 207 -12.80 -1.59 6.35
C ALA A 207 -12.83 -2.58 7.53
N ALA A 208 -11.85 -2.53 8.43
CA ALA A 208 -11.80 -3.39 9.61
C ALA A 208 -12.80 -3.01 10.72
N LYS A 209 -13.45 -1.84 10.63
CA LYS A 209 -14.48 -1.39 11.59
C LYS A 209 -15.89 -1.86 11.23
N GLU A 210 -16.06 -2.42 10.04
CA GLU A 210 -17.31 -3.02 9.53
C GLU A 210 -17.49 -4.48 9.98
#